data_AF-A0A9D0M6P2-F1
#
_entry.id   AF-A0A9D0M6P2-F1
#
_cell.length_a   1.000
_cell.length_b   1.000
_cell.length_c   1.000
_cell.angle_alpha   90.00
_cell.angle_beta   90.00
_cell.angle_gamma   90.00
#
_symmetry.space_group_name_H-M   'P 1'
#
loop_
_entity.id
_entity.type
_entity.pdbx_description
1 polymer ?
#
loop_
_entity_poly.entity_id
_entity_poly.type
_entity_poly.pdbx_seq_one_letter_code
_entity_poly.pdbx_strand_id
1 'polypeptide(L)'
;MLLKRTHFCGHLDLSCQGRDVTVNGWIRKMRDFGKFVFVDLWDHTGIAQMVFSLEDRAMSGIRQCVVGDSIGVTGKVVERKDKNPNLPTG
;
A
#
# COMPACT_ATOMS: atom_id res chain seq x y z
N MET A 1 -16.98 1.02 -8.63
CA MET A 1 -16.18 0.51 -9.77
C MET A 1 -14.99 -0.23 -9.19
N LEU A 2 -14.72 -1.48 -9.59
CA LEU A 2 -13.57 -2.25 -9.10
C LEU A 2 -12.28 -1.72 -9.73
N LEU A 3 -11.24 -1.47 -8.92
CA LEU A 3 -9.93 -1.01 -9.41
C LEU A 3 -9.19 -2.15 -10.12
N LYS A 4 -8.79 -1.91 -11.37
CA LYS A 4 -8.03 -2.89 -12.16
C LYS A 4 -6.56 -2.88 -11.73
N ARG A 5 -6.08 -4.00 -11.19
CA ARG A 5 -4.68 -4.20 -10.79
C ARG A 5 -3.73 -3.95 -11.97
N THR A 6 -2.66 -3.19 -11.75
CA THR A 6 -1.55 -3.01 -12.70
C THR A 6 -0.29 -3.74 -12.26
N HIS A 7 -0.07 -3.88 -10.94
CA HIS A 7 1.09 -4.56 -10.38
C HIS A 7 0.68 -5.48 -9.22
N PHE A 8 1.49 -6.50 -8.95
CA PHE A 8 1.37 -7.30 -7.74
C PHE A 8 2.13 -6.65 -6.58
N CYS A 9 1.70 -6.91 -5.34
CA CYS A 9 2.27 -6.27 -4.16
C CYS A 9 3.77 -6.53 -4.02
N GLY A 10 4.22 -7.76 -4.29
CA GLY A 10 5.64 -8.14 -4.19
C GLY A 10 6.52 -7.66 -5.34
N HIS A 11 5.95 -7.04 -6.39
CA HIS A 11 6.70 -6.60 -7.59
C HIS A 11 6.89 -5.08 -7.65
N LEU A 12 6.69 -4.37 -6.54
CA LEU A 12 6.98 -2.94 -6.45
C LEU A 12 8.45 -2.71 -6.09
N ASP A 13 9.29 -2.49 -7.10
CA ASP A 13 10.71 -2.15 -6.94
C ASP A 13 11.00 -0.69 -7.33
N LEU A 14 12.27 -0.29 -7.27
CA LEU A 14 12.72 1.07 -7.62
C LEU A 14 12.48 1.42 -9.10
N SER A 15 12.32 0.46 -10.01
CA SER A 15 11.94 0.75 -11.39
C SER A 15 10.53 1.33 -11.48
N CYS A 16 9.70 1.10 -10.46
CA CYS A 16 8.34 1.63 -10.37
C CYS A 16 8.28 3.07 -9.83
N GLN A 17 9.38 3.62 -9.31
CA GLN A 17 9.42 4.94 -8.68
C GLN A 17 8.82 6.04 -9.57
N GLY A 18 7.97 6.88 -8.96
CA GLY A 18 7.29 8.01 -9.63
C GLY A 18 6.04 7.62 -10.42
N ARG A 19 5.85 6.33 -10.74
CA ARG A 19 4.68 5.84 -11.48
C ARG A 19 3.47 5.69 -10.57
N ASP A 20 2.29 5.95 -11.12
CA ASP A 20 1.02 5.61 -10.46
C ASP A 20 0.67 4.15 -10.76
N VAL A 21 0.54 3.35 -9.71
CA VAL A 21 0.26 1.91 -9.80
C VAL A 21 -1.01 1.59 -9.03
N THR A 22 -1.66 0.50 -9.45
CA THR A 22 -2.82 -0.06 -8.75
C THR A 22 -2.47 -1.45 -8.26
N VAL A 23 -2.53 -1.64 -6.94
CA VAL A 23 -2.33 -2.94 -6.29
C VAL A 23 -3.62 -3.34 -5.59
N ASN A 24 -3.91 -4.64 -5.61
CA ASN A 24 -5.06 -5.23 -4.94
C ASN A 24 -4.56 -6.35 -4.02
N GLY A 25 -5.00 -6.37 -2.78
CA GLY A 25 -4.56 -7.36 -1.80
C GLY A 25 -5.37 -7.31 -0.52
N TRP A 26 -4.89 -8.01 0.49
CA TRP A 26 -5.50 -8.04 1.82
C TRP A 26 -4.68 -7.22 2.80
N ILE A 27 -5.35 -6.57 3.74
CA ILE A 27 -4.68 -5.85 4.82
C ILE A 27 -4.04 -6.87 5.76
N ARG A 28 -2.70 -6.87 5.81
CA ARG A 28 -1.92 -7.71 6.73
C ARG A 28 -1.72 -7.05 8.08
N LYS A 29 -1.43 -5.75 8.07
CA LYS A 29 -1.10 -4.95 9.24
C LYS A 29 -1.45 -3.50 9.01
N MET A 30 -1.96 -2.83 10.05
CA MET A 30 -2.25 -1.39 10.02
C MET A 30 -1.62 -0.70 11.23
N ARG A 31 -1.14 0.53 11.03
CA ARG A 31 -0.59 1.40 12.07
C ARG A 31 -1.10 2.82 11.82
N ASP A 32 -1.94 3.34 12.71
CA ASP A 32 -2.45 4.72 12.66
C ASP A 32 -1.61 5.61 13.59
N PHE A 33 -1.01 6.65 13.02
CA PHE A 33 -0.22 7.67 13.72
C PHE A 33 -0.96 9.03 13.76
N GLY A 34 -2.27 9.03 13.59
CA GLY A 34 -3.12 10.22 13.56
C GLY A 34 -3.06 10.98 12.23
N LYS A 35 -1.85 11.41 11.82
CA LYS A 35 -1.65 12.12 10.55
C LYS A 35 -1.43 11.19 9.35
N PHE A 36 -0.96 9.98 9.63
CA PHE A 36 -0.66 8.97 8.63
C PHE A 36 -1.18 7.62 9.08
N VAL A 37 -1.66 6.81 8.13
CA VAL A 37 -1.96 5.40 8.33
C VAL A 37 -1.05 4.58 7.42
N PHE A 38 -0.28 3.69 8.02
CA PHE A 38 0.59 2.76 7.30
C PHE A 38 -0.09 1.42 7.22
N VAL A 39 -0.22 0.88 6.01
CA VAL A 39 -0.90 -0.39 5.75
C VAL A 39 0.04 -1.31 5.00
N ASP A 40 0.33 -2.47 5.57
CA ASP A 40 1.00 -3.54 4.85
C ASP A 40 -0.08 -4.31 4.08
N LEU A 41 -0.13 -4.10 2.77
CA LEU A 41 -1.01 -4.81 1.86
C LEU A 41 -0.27 -6.04 1.32
N TRP A 42 -0.93 -7.20 1.33
CA TRP A 42 -0.29 -8.44 0.89
C TRP A 42 -1.11 -9.18 -0.16
N ASP A 43 -0.41 -9.86 -1.06
CA ASP A 43 -0.94 -10.88 -1.96
C ASP A 43 0.03 -12.07 -2.03
N HIS A 44 -0.25 -13.05 -2.89
CA HIS A 44 0.58 -14.25 -3.03
C HIS A 44 2.03 -13.98 -3.49
N THR A 45 2.34 -12.78 -4.00
CA THR A 45 3.69 -12.41 -4.46
C THR A 45 4.51 -11.72 -3.37
N GLY A 46 3.87 -11.15 -2.34
CA GLY A 46 4.56 -10.45 -1.28
C GLY A 46 3.76 -9.29 -0.69
N ILE A 47 4.49 -8.36 -0.07
CA ILE A 47 3.92 -7.25 0.70
C ILE A 47 4.34 -5.93 0.07
N ALA A 48 3.41 -4.97 0.03
CA ALA A 48 3.68 -3.58 -0.28
C ALA A 48 3.19 -2.70 0.88
N GLN A 49 3.97 -1.68 1.25
CA GLN A 49 3.54 -0.72 2.26
C GLN A 49 2.82 0.45 1.58
N MET A 50 1.55 0.62 1.90
CA MET A 50 0.77 1.80 1.55
C MET A 50 0.86 2.82 2.68
N VAL A 51 0.92 4.10 2.33
CA VAL A 51 0.90 5.21 3.28
C VAL A 51 -0.23 6.13 2.87
N PHE A 52 -1.16 6.36 3.79
CA PHE A 52 -2.26 7.30 3.63
C PHE A 52 -2.04 8.49 4.54
N SER A 53 -2.21 9.69 4.02
CA SER A 53 -2.15 10.96 4.75
C SER A 53 -3.56 11.51 5.00
N LEU A 54 -3.70 12.47 5.93
CA LEU A 54 -4.98 13.15 6.18
C LEU A 54 -5.55 13.88 4.95
N GLU A 55 -4.71 14.22 3.98
CA GLU A 55 -5.12 14.92 2.76
C GLU A 55 -5.71 13.95 1.72
N ASP A 56 -5.47 12.65 1.87
CA ASP A 56 -6.01 11.64 0.97
C ASP A 56 -7.50 11.43 1.20
N ARG A 57 -8.29 11.52 0.11
CA ARG A 57 -9.74 11.23 0.17
C ARG A 57 -10.05 9.82 0.68
N ALA A 58 -9.12 8.89 0.55
CA ALA A 58 -9.23 7.53 1.03
C ALA A 58 -9.08 7.39 2.55
N MET A 59 -8.64 8.44 3.27
CA MET A 59 -8.31 8.37 4.70
C MET A 59 -9.48 7.96 5.59
N SER A 60 -10.70 8.45 5.31
CA SER A 60 -11.89 8.05 6.07
C SER A 60 -12.25 6.59 5.83
N GLY A 61 -12.09 6.11 4.59
CA GLY A 61 -12.34 4.72 4.21
C GLY A 61 -11.31 3.77 4.84
N ILE A 62 -10.02 4.10 4.76
CA ILE A 62 -8.98 3.23 5.30
C ILE A 62 -9.09 3.06 6.82
N ARG A 63 -9.54 4.09 7.56
CA ARG A 63 -9.77 4.00 9.01
C ARG A 63 -10.94 3.11 9.41
N GLN A 64 -11.84 2.78 8.48
CA GLN A 64 -12.94 1.84 8.70
C GLN A 64 -12.54 0.40 8.38
N CYS A 65 -11.43 0.21 7.66
CA CYS A 65 -10.93 -1.12 7.33
C CYS A 65 -10.27 -1.80 8.54
N VAL A 66 -10.26 -3.12 8.50
CA VAL A 66 -9.61 -3.97 9.49
C VAL A 66 -8.64 -4.95 8.83
N VAL A 67 -7.78 -5.58 9.65
CA VAL A 67 -6.91 -6.66 9.18
C VAL A 67 -7.76 -7.78 8.59
N GLY A 68 -7.40 -8.22 7.38
CA GLY A 68 -8.14 -9.22 6.61
C GLY A 68 -9.06 -8.63 5.55
N ASP A 69 -9.33 -7.32 5.55
CA ASP A 69 -10.11 -6.71 4.47
C ASP A 69 -9.35 -6.73 3.14
N SER A 70 -10.08 -6.97 2.05
CA SER A 70 -9.54 -6.87 0.69
C SER A 70 -9.76 -5.46 0.15
N ILE A 71 -8.69 -4.81 -0.28
CA ILE A 71 -8.73 -3.46 -0.82
C ILE A 71 -7.95 -3.35 -2.13
N GLY A 72 -8.36 -2.40 -2.97
CA GLY A 72 -7.60 -1.92 -4.11
C GLY A 72 -7.09 -0.51 -3.84
N VAL A 73 -5.83 -0.25 -4.13
CA VAL A 73 -5.18 1.04 -3.89
C VAL A 73 -4.49 1.48 -5.16
N THR A 74 -4.81 2.70 -5.61
CA THR A 74 -4.04 3.40 -6.64
C THR A 74 -3.23 4.50 -5.98
N GLY A 75 -1.93 4.55 -6.25
CA GLY A 75 -1.06 5.57 -5.68
C GLY A 75 0.29 5.66 -6.38
N LYS A 76 1.01 6.74 -6.09
CA LYS A 76 2.35 6.97 -6.61
C LYS A 76 3.37 6.15 -5.83
N VAL A 77 4.23 5.42 -6.54
CA VAL A 77 5.35 4.71 -5.91
C VAL A 77 6.41 5.73 -5.50
N VAL A 78 6.75 5.71 -4.21
CA VAL A 78 7.79 6.56 -3.62
C VAL A 78 8.85 5.68 -2.96
N GLU A 79 10.11 6.11 -3.06
CA GLU A 79 11.20 5.44 -2.36
C GLU A 79 11.06 5.67 -0.85
N ARG A 80 11.31 4.61 -0.06
CA ARG A 80 11.29 4.73 1.40
C ARG A 80 12.51 5.51 1.87
N LYS A 81 12.29 6.36 2.89
CA LYS A 81 13.39 7.01 3.60
C LYS A 81 14.25 5.97 4.34
N ASP A 82 13.60 5.07 5.09
CA ASP A 82 14.26 3.99 5.84
C ASP A 82 13.95 2.64 5.17
N LYS A 83 14.92 2.12 4.42
CA LYS A 83 14.78 0.88 3.64
C LYS A 83 14.76 -0.35 4.54
N ASN A 84 13.88 -1.31 4.23
CA ASN A 84 13.82 -2.59 4.92
C ASN A 84 14.51 -3.70 4.10
N PRO A 85 15.75 -4.10 4.41
CA PRO A 85 16.49 -5.08 3.61
C PRO A 85 15.88 -6.49 3.61
N ASN A 86 14.93 -6.78 4.51
CA ASN A 86 14.26 -8.08 4.59
C ASN A 86 13.06 -8.20 3.63
N LEU A 87 12.69 -7.13 2.92
CA LEU A 87 11.58 -7.12 1.97
C LEU A 87 12.09 -6.72 0.58
N PRO A 88 11.68 -7.43 -0.50
CA PRO A 88 11.99 -7.01 -1.87
C PRO A 88 11.48 -5.60 -2.21
N THR A 89 10.42 -5.15 -1.54
CA THR A 89 9.75 -3.85 -1.70
C THR A 89 10.08 -2.87 -0.55
N GLY A 90 11.17 -3.17 0.15
CA GLY A 90 11.59 -2.55 1.40
C GLY A 90 12.24 -1.20 1.27
#